data_AF-A0A0R3RCF3-F1
#
_entry.id   AF-A0A0R3RCF3-F1
#
_cell.length_a   1.000
_cell.length_b   1.000
_cell.length_c   1.000
_cell.angle_alpha   90.00
_cell.angle_beta   90.00
_cell.angle_gamma   90.00
#
_symmetry.space_group_name_H-M   'P 1'
#
loop_
_entity.id
_entity.type
_entity.pdbx_description
1 polymer ?
#
loop_
_entity_poly.entity_id
_entity_poly.type
_entity_poly.pdbx_seq_one_letter_code
_entity_poly.pdbx_strand_id
1 'polypeptide(L)'
;MDFLTVFPEYINRPFFITGHSYASLYILKLSAQIINRIQIEKTNDLNLVGIAIENGMLSKIEQYNSLITILSYKGVIDYEYYLKLMNYYKNSSTTQPEAYFDFSQYVEFPEYGNVIPIANISCGDYLSSVRDYMWENHKLSVFIFLFFFFFFCQN
;
A
#
# COMPACT_ATOMS: atom_id res chain seq x y z
N MET A 1 15.24 7.29 -27.72
CA MET A 1 14.01 7.89 -28.30
C MET A 1 13.06 8.17 -27.17
N ASP A 2 12.39 9.32 -27.21
CA ASP A 2 11.45 9.79 -26.17
C ASP A 2 10.01 9.78 -26.73
N PHE A 3 9.01 9.44 -25.91
CA PHE A 3 7.64 9.16 -26.37
C PHE A 3 7.02 10.33 -27.15
N LEU A 4 7.15 11.55 -26.64
CA LEU A 4 6.59 12.75 -27.28
C LEU A 4 7.33 13.17 -28.55
N THR A 5 8.58 12.72 -28.75
CA THR A 5 9.31 12.98 -30.00
C THR A 5 8.80 12.12 -31.15
N VAL A 6 8.24 10.95 -30.84
CA VAL A 6 7.65 10.03 -31.83
C VAL A 6 6.18 10.34 -32.07
N PHE A 7 5.44 10.76 -31.03
CA PHE A 7 4.00 11.04 -31.10
C PHE A 7 3.66 12.48 -30.66
N PRO A 8 4.04 13.49 -31.47
CA PRO A 8 3.82 14.90 -31.13
C PRO A 8 2.32 15.28 -31.06
N GLU A 9 1.42 14.50 -31.64
CA GLU A 9 -0.02 14.74 -31.63
C GLU A 9 -0.69 14.61 -30.23
N TYR A 10 0.04 14.05 -29.25
CA TYR A 10 -0.41 13.96 -27.85
C TYR A 10 0.06 15.12 -26.97
N ILE A 11 0.88 16.03 -27.50
CA ILE A 11 1.29 17.24 -26.77
C ILE A 11 0.04 18.05 -26.39
N ASN A 12 0.01 18.59 -25.17
CA ASN A 12 -1.12 19.32 -24.57
C ASN A 12 -2.43 18.55 -24.38
N ARG A 13 -2.52 17.27 -24.77
CA ARG A 13 -3.72 16.46 -24.49
C ARG A 13 -3.84 16.15 -23.00
N PRO A 14 -5.06 16.01 -22.47
CA PRO A 14 -5.28 15.51 -21.13
C PRO A 14 -4.51 14.21 -20.89
N PHE A 15 -3.57 14.24 -19.94
CA PHE A 15 -2.69 13.14 -19.64
C PHE A 15 -2.98 12.61 -18.23
N PHE A 16 -3.11 11.29 -18.11
CA PHE A 16 -3.37 10.60 -16.86
C PHE A 16 -2.33 9.50 -16.65
N ILE A 17 -1.89 9.34 -15.40
CA ILE A 17 -0.95 8.27 -15.04
C ILE A 17 -1.69 7.27 -14.17
N THR A 18 -1.71 6.01 -14.58
CA THR A 18 -2.42 4.95 -13.85
C THR A 18 -1.53 3.75 -13.62
N GLY A 19 -1.84 2.97 -12.58
CA GLY A 19 -1.23 1.67 -12.37
C GLY A 19 -1.55 1.05 -11.02
N HIS A 20 -0.99 -0.12 -10.80
CA HIS A 20 -1.41 -1.06 -9.77
C HIS A 20 -0.24 -1.54 -8.92
N SER A 21 -0.50 -1.81 -7.64
CA SER A 21 0.42 -2.50 -6.74
C SER A 21 1.73 -1.73 -6.59
N TYR A 22 2.88 -2.35 -6.86
CA TYR A 22 4.20 -1.71 -6.76
C TYR A 22 4.37 -0.53 -7.74
N ALA A 23 3.55 -0.46 -8.79
CA ALA A 23 3.57 0.66 -9.73
C ALA A 23 3.22 2.00 -9.05
N SER A 24 2.53 1.98 -7.90
CA SER A 24 2.24 3.17 -7.10
C SER A 24 3.49 4.01 -6.82
N LEU A 25 4.61 3.37 -6.50
CA LEU A 25 5.87 4.06 -6.19
C LEU A 25 6.42 4.78 -7.43
N TYR A 26 6.34 4.15 -8.60
CA TYR A 26 6.76 4.76 -9.85
C TYR A 26 5.83 5.90 -10.25
N ILE A 27 4.52 5.71 -10.13
CA ILE A 27 3.52 6.73 -10.47
C ILE A 27 3.71 7.96 -9.61
N LEU A 28 3.81 7.82 -8.29
CA LEU A 28 3.98 8.97 -7.41
C LEU A 28 5.30 9.71 -7.69
N LYS A 29 6.41 8.99 -7.87
CA LYS A 29 7.70 9.61 -8.21
C LYS A 29 7.66 10.31 -9.56
N LEU A 30 7.13 9.66 -10.59
CA LEU A 30 7.00 10.20 -11.94
C LEU A 30 6.10 11.43 -11.94
N SER A 31 4.96 11.37 -11.26
CA SER A 31 4.01 12.47 -11.17
C SER A 31 4.63 13.68 -10.49
N ALA A 32 5.37 13.47 -9.39
CA ALA A 32 6.10 14.54 -8.71
C ALA A 32 7.14 15.18 -9.64
N GLN A 33 7.87 14.38 -10.43
CA GLN A 33 8.82 14.89 -11.42
C GLN A 33 8.13 15.70 -12.53
N ILE A 34 7.00 15.21 -13.07
CA ILE A 34 6.24 15.92 -14.11
C ILE A 34 5.69 17.24 -13.56
N ILE A 35 5.11 17.25 -12.36
CA ILE A 35 4.60 18.47 -11.71
C ILE A 35 5.74 19.48 -11.52
N ASN A 36 6.90 19.03 -11.05
CA ASN A 36 8.08 19.88 -10.88
C ASN A 36 8.53 20.50 -12.22
N ARG A 37 8.55 19.73 -13.31
CA ARG A 37 8.90 20.25 -14.64
C ARG A 37 7.90 21.29 -15.14
N ILE A 38 6.59 21.03 -14.98
CA ILE A 38 5.55 21.97 -15.38
C ILE A 38 5.65 23.28 -14.58
N GLN A 39 5.86 23.20 -13.27
CA GLN A 39 5.83 24.37 -12.38
C GLN A 39 7.14 25.16 -12.36
N ILE A 40 8.29 24.48 -12.33
CA ILE A 40 9.62 25.08 -12.15
C ILE A 40 10.28 25.34 -13.51
N GLU A 41 10.32 24.31 -14.37
CA GLU A 41 10.98 24.38 -15.68
C GLU A 41 10.07 25.01 -16.76
N LYS A 42 8.80 25.27 -16.43
CA LYS A 42 7.77 25.88 -17.30
C LYS A 42 7.62 25.17 -18.65
N THR A 43 7.77 23.85 -18.64
CA THR A 43 7.55 23.01 -19.82
C THR A 43 6.06 22.75 -20.01
N ASN A 44 5.54 22.95 -21.22
CA ASN A 44 4.13 22.72 -21.55
C ASN A 44 3.89 21.43 -22.35
N ASP A 45 4.82 20.48 -22.33
CA ASP A 45 4.76 19.30 -23.20
C ASP A 45 3.67 18.29 -22.76
N LEU A 46 3.35 18.27 -21.45
CA LEU A 46 2.37 17.39 -20.84
C LEU A 46 1.33 18.18 -20.06
N ASN A 47 0.04 17.90 -20.32
CA ASN A 47 -1.08 18.43 -19.54
C ASN A 47 -1.55 17.34 -18.54
N LEU A 48 -0.82 17.20 -17.42
CA LEU A 48 -1.17 16.23 -16.39
C LEU A 48 -2.47 16.64 -15.68
N VAL A 49 -3.52 15.85 -15.87
CA VAL A 49 -4.85 16.11 -15.28
C VAL A 49 -5.03 15.33 -13.97
N GLY A 50 -4.49 14.12 -13.88
CA GLY A 50 -4.66 13.32 -12.67
C GLY A 50 -3.90 12.01 -12.69
N ILE A 51 -3.96 11.35 -11.54
CA ILE A 51 -3.34 10.03 -11.32
C ILE A 51 -4.36 9.10 -10.69
N ALA A 52 -4.29 7.80 -11.02
CA ALA A 52 -5.08 6.76 -10.37
C ALA A 52 -4.17 5.60 -9.96
N ILE A 53 -4.26 5.20 -8.70
CA ILE A 53 -3.45 4.11 -8.14
C ILE A 53 -4.41 3.08 -7.59
N GLU A 54 -4.31 1.86 -8.10
CA GLU A 54 -5.09 0.72 -7.66
C GLU A 54 -4.23 -0.15 -6.74
N ASN A 55 -4.76 -0.51 -5.56
CA ASN A 55 -4.10 -1.30 -4.52
C ASN A 55 -2.60 -1.03 -4.34
N GLY A 56 -2.26 0.25 -4.33
CA GLY A 56 -0.89 0.72 -4.33
C GLY A 56 -0.18 0.48 -3.01
N MET A 57 1.12 0.24 -3.08
CA MET A 57 1.98 0.33 -1.91
C MET A 57 2.30 1.81 -1.64
N LEU A 58 1.61 2.42 -0.68
CA LEU A 58 1.74 3.85 -0.35
C LEU A 58 2.54 4.09 0.94
N SER A 59 2.26 3.30 1.98
CA SER A 59 2.97 3.32 3.26
C SER A 59 3.14 1.89 3.76
N LYS A 60 4.38 1.50 4.07
CA LYS A 60 4.69 0.18 4.63
C LYS A 60 3.97 -0.03 5.97
N ILE A 61 3.97 1.00 6.82
CA ILE A 61 3.44 0.96 8.19
C ILE A 61 1.91 0.85 8.16
N GLU A 62 1.24 1.75 7.43
CA GLU A 62 -0.23 1.77 7.35
C GLU A 62 -0.78 0.50 6.69
N GLN A 63 -0.11 0.03 5.63
CA GLN A 63 -0.48 -1.21 4.97
C GLN A 63 -0.32 -2.41 5.91
N TYR A 64 0.74 -2.44 6.73
CA TYR A 64 0.95 -3.52 7.68
C TYR A 64 -0.10 -3.52 8.81
N ASN A 65 -0.36 -2.38 9.42
CA ASN A 65 -1.36 -2.25 10.50
C ASN A 65 -2.77 -2.60 10.03
N SER A 66 -3.18 -2.07 8.86
CA SER A 66 -4.51 -2.35 8.30
C SER A 66 -4.68 -3.80 7.85
N LEU A 67 -3.60 -4.43 7.36
CA LEU A 67 -3.63 -5.81 6.89
C LEU A 67 -4.05 -6.78 8.01
N ILE A 68 -3.48 -6.66 9.21
CA ILE A 68 -3.81 -7.53 10.36
C ILE A 68 -5.30 -7.49 10.67
N THR A 69 -5.87 -6.29 10.75
CA THR A 69 -7.29 -6.06 11.00
C THR A 69 -8.16 -6.64 9.90
N ILE A 70 -7.84 -6.36 8.63
CA ILE A 70 -8.60 -6.87 7.47
C ILE A 70 -8.63 -8.40 7.44
N LEU A 71 -7.49 -9.04 7.69
CA LEU A 71 -7.40 -10.50 7.67
C LEU A 71 -8.18 -11.15 8.80
N SER A 72 -8.17 -10.52 9.97
CA SER A 72 -8.91 -10.99 11.14
C SER A 72 -10.41 -10.95 10.86
N TYR A 73 -10.92 -9.82 10.36
CA TYR A 73 -12.36 -9.69 10.03
C TYR A 73 -12.79 -10.53 8.83
N LYS A 74 -11.86 -10.88 7.92
CA LYS A 74 -12.13 -11.77 6.79
C LYS A 74 -11.92 -13.25 7.11
N GLY A 75 -11.58 -13.60 8.36
CA GLY A 75 -11.38 -14.99 8.79
C GLY A 75 -10.19 -15.68 8.11
N VAL A 76 -9.20 -14.92 7.65
CA VAL A 76 -7.97 -15.46 7.03
C VAL A 76 -6.98 -15.91 8.09
N ILE A 77 -6.95 -15.19 9.21
CA ILE A 77 -6.20 -15.50 10.41
C ILE A 77 -7.12 -16.28 11.34
N ASP A 78 -6.60 -17.34 11.96
CA ASP A 78 -7.35 -18.17 12.90
C ASP A 78 -7.81 -17.37 14.13
N TYR A 79 -8.96 -17.75 14.70
CA TYR A 79 -9.53 -17.05 15.84
C TYR A 79 -8.60 -17.05 17.08
N GLU A 80 -7.93 -18.18 17.35
CA GLU A 80 -6.93 -18.27 18.42
C GLU A 80 -5.77 -17.29 18.21
N TYR A 81 -5.38 -17.12 16.95
CA TYR A 81 -4.31 -16.21 16.57
C TYR A 81 -4.73 -14.75 16.76
N TYR A 82 -5.95 -14.42 16.34
CA TYR A 82 -6.57 -13.12 16.60
C TYR A 82 -6.64 -12.81 18.10
N LEU A 83 -7.04 -13.77 18.94
CA LEU A 83 -7.10 -13.58 20.39
C LEU A 83 -5.72 -13.26 21.01
N LYS A 84 -4.64 -13.88 20.50
CA LYS A 84 -3.27 -13.57 20.93
C LYS A 84 -2.92 -12.12 20.59
N LEU A 85 -3.21 -11.66 19.37
CA LEU A 85 -3.00 -10.27 18.97
C LEU A 85 -3.80 -9.29 19.85
N MET A 86 -5.06 -9.63 20.15
CA MET A 86 -5.93 -8.81 20.98
C MET A 86 -5.48 -8.73 22.43
N ASN A 87 -4.77 -9.73 22.93
CA ASN A 87 -4.19 -9.65 24.26
C ASN A 87 -3.12 -8.55 24.34
N TYR A 88 -2.30 -8.38 23.30
CA TYR A 88 -1.31 -7.29 23.24
C TYR A 88 -1.98 -5.93 23.18
N TYR A 89 -3.04 -5.79 22.38
CA TYR A 89 -3.86 -4.56 22.35
C TYR A 89 -4.44 -4.23 23.74
N LYS A 90 -5.07 -5.21 24.42
CA LYS A 90 -5.66 -5.00 25.76
C LYS A 90 -4.64 -4.64 26.84
N ASN A 91 -3.42 -5.15 26.71
CA ASN A 91 -2.33 -4.86 27.64
C ASN A 91 -1.63 -3.54 27.33
N SER A 92 -1.87 -2.97 26.16
CA SER A 92 -1.46 -1.60 25.88
C SER A 92 -2.43 -0.64 26.58
N SER A 93 -1.90 0.40 27.23
CA SER A 93 -2.71 1.42 27.90
C SER A 93 -3.45 2.35 26.92
N THR A 94 -3.75 1.87 25.71
CA THR A 94 -4.33 2.67 24.63
C THR A 94 -5.84 2.78 24.75
N THR A 95 -6.37 3.92 24.33
CA THR A 95 -7.82 4.18 24.22
C THR A 95 -8.30 4.15 22.77
N GLN A 96 -7.39 3.97 21.81
CA GLN A 96 -7.72 3.96 20.39
C GLN A 96 -8.49 2.68 20.02
N PRO A 97 -9.45 2.73 19.09
CA PRO A 97 -10.11 1.52 18.61
C PRO A 97 -9.09 0.52 18.04
N GLU A 98 -9.35 -0.77 18.22
CA GLU A 98 -8.51 -1.88 17.73
C GLU A 98 -8.09 -1.72 16.27
N ALA A 99 -9.02 -1.29 15.41
CA ALA A 99 -8.77 -1.11 13.97
C ALA A 99 -7.64 -0.10 13.66
N TYR A 100 -7.30 0.76 14.62
CA TYR A 100 -6.24 1.77 14.53
C TYR A 100 -5.06 1.47 15.46
N PHE A 101 -4.98 0.27 16.02
CA PHE A 101 -3.86 -0.10 16.86
C PHE A 101 -2.58 -0.21 16.04
N ASP A 102 -1.52 0.42 16.53
CA ASP A 102 -0.23 0.42 15.87
C ASP A 102 0.53 -0.88 16.19
N PHE A 103 0.43 -1.87 15.32
CA PHE A 103 1.20 -3.12 15.41
C PHE A 103 2.64 -2.95 14.93
N SER A 104 2.93 -1.88 14.19
CA SER A 104 4.26 -1.60 13.65
C SER A 104 5.30 -1.37 14.74
N GLN A 105 4.88 -0.96 15.94
CA GLN A 105 5.75 -0.77 17.11
C GLN A 105 6.47 -2.05 17.60
N TYR A 106 6.02 -3.23 17.16
CA TYR A 106 6.58 -4.52 17.59
C TYR A 106 7.50 -5.16 16.55
N VAL A 107 7.70 -4.49 15.42
CA VAL A 107 8.45 -5.00 14.29
C VAL A 107 9.33 -3.91 13.67
N GLU A 108 10.41 -4.32 13.02
CA GLU A 108 11.29 -3.43 12.29
C GLU A 108 11.07 -3.57 10.78
N PHE A 109 11.10 -2.44 10.08
CA PHE A 109 10.98 -2.38 8.63
C PHE A 109 12.36 -2.07 8.03
N PRO A 110 13.16 -3.09 7.68
CA PRO A 110 14.45 -2.85 7.05
C PRO A 110 14.27 -2.14 5.70
N GLU A 111 15.35 -1.48 5.25
CA GLU A 111 15.39 -0.82 3.94
C GLU A 111 15.07 -1.83 2.82
N TYR A 112 15.64 -3.03 2.93
CA TYR A 112 15.44 -4.15 2.03
C TYR A 112 14.90 -5.37 2.75
N GLY A 113 14.10 -6.14 2.03
CA GLY A 113 13.57 -7.40 2.50
C GLY A 113 12.36 -7.24 3.42
N ASN A 114 12.21 -8.23 4.26
CA ASN A 114 11.02 -8.49 5.04
C ASN A 114 11.10 -7.79 6.40
N VAL A 115 9.97 -7.22 6.85
CA VAL A 115 9.67 -6.92 8.26
C VAL A 115 10.16 -8.04 9.17
N ILE A 116 10.94 -7.67 10.19
CA ILE A 116 11.55 -8.56 11.17
C ILE A 116 11.01 -8.24 12.58
N PRO A 117 10.95 -9.22 13.49
CA PRO A 117 10.55 -8.98 14.86
C PRO A 117 11.58 -8.14 15.63
N ILE A 118 11.14 -7.26 16.52
CA ILE A 118 12.01 -6.62 17.49
C ILE A 118 12.39 -7.65 18.57
N ALA A 119 13.69 -7.81 18.81
CA ALA A 119 14.19 -8.78 19.78
C ALA A 119 13.61 -8.54 21.20
N ASN A 120 13.33 -9.63 21.92
CA ASN A 120 12.73 -9.64 23.26
C ASN A 120 11.25 -9.23 23.34
N ILE A 121 10.57 -9.07 22.21
CA ILE A 121 9.13 -8.84 22.18
C ILE A 121 8.44 -10.05 21.53
N SER A 122 7.80 -10.89 22.36
CA SER A 122 7.08 -12.08 21.88
C SER A 122 6.03 -11.75 20.80
N CYS A 123 5.43 -10.55 20.84
CA CYS A 123 4.46 -10.10 19.82
C CYS A 123 5.07 -9.99 18.42
N GLY A 124 6.33 -9.56 18.31
CA GLY A 124 7.00 -9.33 17.03
C GLY A 124 7.15 -10.60 16.20
N ASP A 125 7.50 -11.72 16.84
CA ASP A 125 7.70 -13.00 16.17
C ASP A 125 6.39 -13.48 15.53
N TYR A 126 5.28 -13.35 16.26
CA TYR A 126 3.95 -13.66 15.72
C TYR A 126 3.62 -12.70 14.56
N LEU A 127 3.72 -11.40 14.77
CA LEU A 127 3.37 -10.41 13.75
C LEU A 127 4.15 -10.58 12.43
N SER A 128 5.45 -10.86 12.50
CA SER A 128 6.27 -11.12 11.30
C SER A 128 5.81 -12.36 10.53
N SER A 129 5.40 -13.43 11.23
CA SER A 129 4.91 -14.67 10.61
C SER A 129 3.60 -14.53 9.84
N VAL A 130 2.71 -13.58 10.20
CA VAL A 130 1.43 -13.37 9.50
C VAL A 130 1.67 -12.95 8.06
N ARG A 131 2.61 -12.04 7.84
CA ARG A 131 2.95 -11.58 6.50
C ARG A 131 3.56 -12.72 5.68
N ASP A 132 4.47 -13.50 6.27
CA ASP A 132 5.09 -14.62 5.56
C ASP A 132 4.05 -15.67 5.16
N TYR A 133 3.16 -16.03 6.08
CA TYR A 133 2.02 -16.90 5.79
C TYR A 133 1.16 -16.37 4.62
N MET A 134 0.92 -15.06 4.55
CA MET A 134 0.13 -14.48 3.47
C MET A 134 0.82 -14.46 2.12
N TRP A 135 2.13 -14.19 2.11
CA TRP A 135 2.94 -14.13 0.91
C TRP A 135 3.12 -15.53 0.33
N GLU A 136 3.45 -16.51 1.17
CA GLU A 136 3.67 -17.90 0.78
C GLU A 136 2.39 -18.60 0.28
N ASN A 137 1.23 -18.27 0.86
CA ASN A 137 -0.04 -18.88 0.46
C ASN A 137 -0.78 -18.11 -0.65
N HIS A 138 -0.15 -17.13 -1.30
CA HIS A 138 -0.75 -16.27 -2.33
C HIS A 138 -2.07 -15.58 -1.92
N LYS A 139 -2.37 -15.51 -0.61
CA LYS A 139 -3.63 -14.95 -0.13
C LYS A 139 -3.66 -13.43 -0.27
N LEU A 140 -2.51 -12.76 -0.29
CA LEU A 140 -2.42 -11.31 -0.44
C LEU A 140 -2.94 -10.84 -1.82
N SER A 141 -2.71 -11.62 -2.87
CA SER A 141 -3.13 -11.29 -4.24
C SER A 141 -4.64 -11.35 -4.42
N VAL A 142 -5.34 -12.24 -3.71
CA VAL A 142 -6.79 -12.47 -3.90
C VAL A 142 -7.66 -11.41 -3.21
N PHE A 143 -7.18 -10.80 -2.11
CA PHE A 143 -8.00 -9.84 -1.34
C PHE A 143 -8.09 -8.43 -1.93
N ILE A 144 -7.22 -8.12 -2.87
CA ILE A 144 -7.07 -6.83 -3.55
C ILE A 144 -8.01 -6.71 -4.77
N PHE A 145 -8.38 -7.83 -5.40
CA PHE A 145 -9.16 -7.83 -6.64
C PHE A 145 -10.64 -7.43 -6.51
N LEU A 146 -11.19 -7.35 -5.30
CA LEU A 146 -12.66 -7.29 -5.15
C LEU A 146 -13.29 -5.89 -5.28
N PHE A 147 -12.52 -4.81 -5.44
CA PHE A 147 -13.07 -3.44 -5.32
C PHE A 147 -13.25 -2.65 -6.63
N PHE A 148 -12.94 -3.18 -7.81
CA PHE A 148 -12.88 -2.36 -9.04
C PHE A 148 -13.91 -2.62 -10.15
N PHE A 149 -14.91 -3.49 -9.94
CA PHE A 149 -15.93 -3.70 -10.98
C PHE A 149 -17.03 -2.63 -11.05
N PHE A 150 -17.12 -1.70 -10.08
CA PHE A 150 -18.27 -0.78 -10.00
C PHE A 150 -18.02 0.68 -10.43
N PHE A 151 -16.78 1.13 -10.65
CA PHE A 151 -16.51 2.57 -10.83
C PHE A 151 -16.10 3.05 -12.22
N PHE A 152 -15.95 2.16 -13.22
CA PHE A 152 -15.52 2.56 -14.58
C PHE A 152 -16.55 2.32 -15.71
N CYS A 153 -17.76 1.84 -15.39
CA CYS A 153 -18.85 1.75 -16.37
C CYS A 153 -20.13 2.42 -15.84
N GLN A 154 -20.11 3.75 -15.73
CA GLN A 154 -21.33 4.55 -15.80
C GLN A 154 -21.06 5.73 -16.74
N ASN A 155 -21.20 5.43 -18.03
CA ASN A 155 -21.59 6.36 -19.10
C ASN A 155 -22.71 5.68 -19.87
#